data_AF-A0A2M6Y4Q2-F1
#
_entry.id   AF-A0A2M6Y4Q2-F1
#
_cell.length_a   1.000
_cell.length_b   1.000
_cell.length_c   1.000
_cell.angle_alpha   90.00
_cell.angle_beta   90.00
_cell.angle_gamma   90.00
#
_symmetry.space_group_name_H-M   'P 1'
#
loop_
_entity.id
_entity.type
_entity.pdbx_description
1 polymer ?
#
loop_
_entity_poly.entity_id
_entity_poly.type
_entity_poly.pdbx_seq_one_letter_code
_entity_poly.pdbx_strand_id
1 'polypeptide(L)'
;MINCPKCPSETLVESNCLGELPLDHCPACGGIWFDKGELEALLGQSQGSVPADFALISPKPSECQCPRCKKTMSRGGLVNPLLLVDKCQDCGGVWLDPRELDLLKKLLGLTGGPSAGQPVARPAPAPALPAAPAPRFRPLPLASIILGSLGLVYQVSTYLGATEQPSFVGFIVLTVICLLLFSYGLVSLLQKVSPGGRR
;
A
#
# COMPACT_ATOMS: atom_id res chain seq x y z
N MET A 1 4.63 23.60 -3.22
CA MET A 1 5.31 23.19 -4.47
C MET A 1 5.39 21.68 -4.48
N ILE A 2 4.89 21.08 -5.55
CA ILE A 2 4.90 19.64 -5.81
C ILE A 2 5.93 19.39 -6.90
N ASN A 3 6.92 18.54 -6.62
CA ASN A 3 8.00 18.25 -7.57
C ASN A 3 7.68 16.99 -8.36
N CYS A 4 8.19 16.89 -9.58
CA CYS A 4 8.00 15.69 -10.39
C CYS A 4 8.68 14.48 -9.72
N PRO A 5 7.98 13.33 -9.59
CA PRO A 5 8.55 12.12 -9.00
C PRO A 5 9.65 11.47 -9.86
N LYS A 6 9.71 11.80 -11.16
CA LYS A 6 10.78 11.37 -12.09
C LYS A 6 11.88 12.42 -12.25
N CYS A 7 11.55 13.71 -12.10
CA CYS A 7 12.45 14.84 -12.25
C CYS A 7 12.45 15.68 -10.96
N PRO A 8 13.23 15.32 -9.94
CA PRO A 8 13.16 15.95 -8.61
C PRO A 8 13.46 17.45 -8.60
N SER A 9 14.21 17.92 -9.60
CA SER A 9 14.57 19.33 -9.80
C SER A 9 13.45 20.18 -10.40
N GLU A 10 12.40 19.55 -10.93
CA GLU A 10 11.33 20.23 -11.66
C GLU A 10 10.06 20.33 -10.83
N THR A 11 9.45 21.51 -10.84
CA THR A 11 8.15 21.74 -10.19
C THR A 11 7.03 21.46 -11.18
N LEU A 12 5.97 20.78 -10.74
CA LEU A 12 4.80 20.55 -11.56
C LEU A 12 4.03 21.86 -11.77
N VAL A 13 3.51 22.04 -12.98
CA VAL A 13 2.76 23.22 -13.40
C VAL A 13 1.34 22.81 -13.74
N GLU A 14 0.37 23.54 -13.21
CA GLU A 14 -1.05 23.31 -13.49
C GLU A 14 -1.37 23.70 -14.95
N SER A 15 -2.06 22.81 -15.66
CA SER A 15 -2.49 23.02 -17.05
C SER A 15 -3.70 22.18 -17.40
N ASN A 16 -4.50 22.66 -18.36
CA ASN A 16 -5.65 21.96 -18.90
C ASN A 16 -5.24 21.05 -20.07
N CYS A 17 -4.26 20.18 -19.83
CA CYS A 17 -3.66 19.33 -20.86
C CYS A 17 -4.54 18.14 -21.29
N LEU A 18 -5.60 17.84 -20.53
CA LEU A 18 -6.56 16.77 -20.81
C LEU A 18 -8.00 17.24 -20.58
N GLY A 19 -8.56 17.90 -21.59
CA GLY A 19 -9.90 18.51 -21.51
C GLY A 19 -9.89 19.81 -20.70
N GLU A 20 -10.96 20.10 -19.96
CA GLU A 20 -11.06 21.28 -19.09
C GLU A 20 -10.58 21.04 -17.64
N LEU A 21 -10.01 19.86 -17.36
CA LEU A 21 -9.56 19.50 -16.01
C LEU A 21 -8.15 20.08 -15.73
N PRO A 22 -7.97 20.91 -14.68
CA PRO A 22 -6.68 21.48 -14.32
C PRO A 22 -5.76 20.43 -13.67
N LEU A 23 -4.83 19.90 -14.46
CA LEU A 23 -3.91 18.83 -14.06
C LEU A 23 -2.46 19.35 -13.92
N ASP A 24 -1.72 18.74 -13.00
CA ASP A 24 -0.33 19.09 -12.73
C ASP A 24 0.59 18.29 -13.66
N HIS A 25 1.24 18.96 -14.60
CA HIS A 25 2.17 18.34 -15.55
C HIS A 25 3.61 18.77 -15.30
N CYS A 26 4.56 17.91 -15.63
CA CYS A 26 5.97 18.24 -15.60
C CYS A 26 6.42 18.79 -16.97
N PRO A 27 7.00 20.01 -17.04
CA PRO A 27 7.47 20.57 -18.30
C PRO A 27 8.69 19.84 -18.88
N ALA A 28 9.46 19.12 -18.07
CA ALA A 28 10.67 18.41 -18.52
C ALA A 28 10.39 17.01 -19.07
N CYS A 29 9.61 16.19 -18.36
CA CYS A 29 9.33 14.81 -18.77
C CYS A 29 7.96 14.61 -19.42
N GLY A 30 7.06 15.59 -19.32
CA GLY A 30 5.70 15.52 -19.85
C GLY A 30 4.75 14.60 -19.08
N GLY A 31 5.18 14.04 -17.95
CA GLY A 31 4.32 13.23 -17.08
C GLY A 31 3.28 14.08 -16.35
N ILE A 32 2.17 13.45 -15.98
CA ILE A 32 1.02 14.11 -15.37
C ILE A 32 0.72 13.48 -14.01
N TRP A 33 0.51 14.33 -13.02
CA TRP A 33 0.00 13.96 -11.71
C TRP A 33 -1.52 14.16 -11.65
N PHE A 34 -2.20 13.12 -11.16
CA PHE A 34 -3.62 13.14 -10.86
C PHE A 34 -3.78 13.05 -9.34
N ASP A 35 -4.47 14.01 -8.75
CA ASP A 35 -4.90 13.91 -7.36
C ASP A 35 -6.01 12.83 -7.21
N LYS A 36 -6.28 12.46 -5.96
CA LYS A 36 -7.26 11.41 -5.65
C LYS A 36 -8.64 11.77 -6.22
N GLY A 37 -9.20 10.89 -7.04
CA GLY A 37 -10.52 11.08 -7.63
C GLY A 37 -10.50 11.82 -8.97
N GLU A 38 -9.39 12.43 -9.38
CA GLU A 38 -9.32 13.17 -10.65
C GLU A 38 -9.27 12.25 -11.86
N LEU A 39 -8.44 11.20 -11.77
CA LEU A 39 -8.39 10.18 -12.81
C LEU A 39 -9.72 9.45 -12.89
N GLU A 40 -10.32 9.12 -11.74
CA GLU A 40 -11.65 8.52 -11.64
C GLU A 40 -12.72 9.38 -12.30
N ALA A 41 -12.72 10.70 -12.04
CA ALA A 41 -13.65 11.64 -12.66
C ALA A 41 -13.47 11.71 -14.17
N LEU A 42 -12.22 11.70 -14.65
CA LEU A 42 -11.92 11.71 -16.08
C LEU A 42 -12.36 10.42 -16.78
N LEU A 43 -12.17 9.27 -16.12
CA LEU A 43 -12.62 7.98 -16.62
C LEU A 43 -14.15 7.87 -16.64
N GLY A 44 -14.82 8.39 -15.61
CA GLY A 44 -16.28 8.40 -15.52
C GLY A 44 -16.98 9.21 -16.60
N GLN A 45 -16.28 10.13 -17.27
CA GLN A 45 -16.81 10.87 -18.42
C GLN A 45 -16.70 10.10 -19.75
N SER A 46 -15.81 9.11 -19.83
CA SER A 46 -15.67 8.29 -21.03
C SER A 46 -16.74 7.19 -21.05
N GLN A 47 -17.35 6.93 -22.21
CA GLN A 47 -18.47 5.97 -22.37
C GLN A 47 -18.10 4.49 -22.12
N GLY A 48 -16.89 4.21 -21.64
CA GLY A 48 -16.46 2.86 -21.29
C GLY A 48 -16.85 2.52 -19.86
N SER A 49 -17.41 1.33 -19.64
CA SER A 49 -17.64 0.78 -18.30
C SER A 49 -16.29 0.51 -17.62
N VAL A 50 -15.72 1.51 -16.96
CA VAL A 50 -14.52 1.33 -16.15
C VAL A 50 -14.92 0.68 -14.82
N PRO A 51 -14.25 -0.40 -14.37
CA PRO A 51 -14.50 -0.99 -13.06
C PRO A 51 -14.34 0.07 -11.96
N ALA A 52 -15.31 0.12 -11.03
CA ALA A 52 -15.34 1.10 -9.95
C ALA A 52 -14.13 1.00 -8.99
N ASP A 53 -13.43 -0.14 -8.99
CA ASP A 53 -12.25 -0.37 -8.17
C ASP A 53 -10.99 -0.02 -8.96
N PHE A 54 -10.51 1.22 -8.82
CA PHE A 54 -9.20 1.70 -9.30
C PHE A 54 -8.04 1.10 -8.50
N ALA A 55 -8.18 -0.13 -8.04
CA ALA A 55 -7.14 -0.90 -7.37
C ALA A 55 -6.10 -1.33 -8.41
N LEU A 56 -4.83 -1.28 -8.00
CA LEU A 56 -3.75 -1.75 -8.86
C LEU A 56 -3.82 -3.27 -9.02
N ILE A 57 -3.70 -3.72 -10.26
CA ILE A 57 -3.50 -5.12 -10.61
C ILE A 57 -2.01 -5.43 -10.44
N SER A 58 -1.69 -6.40 -9.57
CA SER A 58 -0.31 -6.82 -9.24
C SER A 58 0.61 -5.66 -8.81
N PRO A 59 0.29 -4.95 -7.71
CA PRO A 59 1.10 -3.82 -7.24
C PRO A 59 2.49 -4.29 -6.80
N LYS A 60 3.51 -3.60 -7.28
CA LYS A 60 4.91 -3.73 -6.84
C LYS A 60 5.39 -2.39 -6.31
N PRO A 61 6.31 -2.36 -5.33
CA PRO A 61 6.93 -1.10 -4.92
C PRO A 61 7.63 -0.46 -6.14
N SER A 62 7.32 0.81 -6.39
CA SER A 62 7.99 1.61 -7.42
C SER A 62 9.23 2.29 -6.82
N GLU A 63 10.11 2.77 -7.68
CA GLU A 63 11.28 3.56 -7.27
C GLU A 63 10.93 5.04 -7.03
N CYS A 64 9.67 5.43 -7.24
CA CYS A 64 9.22 6.82 -7.19
C CYS A 64 8.57 7.19 -5.85
N GLN A 65 8.77 8.43 -5.42
CA GLN A 65 8.15 9.00 -4.23
C GLN A 65 6.93 9.85 -4.61
N CYS A 66 5.88 9.77 -3.80
CA CYS A 66 4.69 10.60 -3.99
C CYS A 66 5.03 12.09 -3.78
N PRO A 67 4.71 13.00 -4.71
CA PRO A 67 4.97 14.43 -4.58
C PRO A 67 4.21 15.09 -3.42
N ARG A 68 3.09 14.49 -3.00
CA ARG A 68 2.20 15.02 -1.95
C ARG A 68 2.62 14.59 -0.54
N CYS A 69 2.90 13.30 -0.35
CA CYS A 69 3.17 12.72 0.97
C CYS A 69 4.58 12.13 1.13
N LYS A 70 5.42 12.17 0.09
CA LYS A 70 6.81 11.68 0.05
C LYS A 70 7.02 10.19 0.36
N LYS A 71 5.93 9.41 0.37
CA LYS A 71 5.97 7.95 0.55
C LYS A 71 6.22 7.25 -0.77
N THR A 72 6.79 6.05 -0.72
CA THR A 72 7.05 5.21 -1.89
C THR A 72 5.73 4.81 -2.56
N MET A 73 5.62 5.06 -3.86
CA MET A 73 4.44 4.68 -4.63
C MET A 73 4.50 3.21 -5.04
N SER A 74 3.37 2.64 -5.43
CA SER A 74 3.31 1.29 -6.01
C SER A 74 3.04 1.38 -7.51
N ARG A 75 3.77 0.59 -8.30
CA ARG A 75 3.54 0.43 -9.73
C ARG A 75 2.69 -0.81 -9.98
N GLY A 76 1.65 -0.68 -10.81
CA GLY A 76 0.81 -1.82 -11.18
C GLY A 76 -0.14 -1.47 -12.32
N GLY A 77 -0.85 -2.47 -12.85
CA GLY A 77 -1.84 -2.25 -13.90
C GLY A 77 -3.07 -1.50 -13.38
N LEU A 78 -3.59 -0.54 -14.13
CA LEU A 78 -4.81 0.21 -13.81
C LEU A 78 -5.83 0.02 -14.92
N VAL A 79 -7.04 -0.46 -14.61
CA VAL A 79 -8.09 -0.87 -15.57
C VAL A 79 -7.68 -2.05 -16.47
N ASN A 80 -6.46 -2.02 -17.00
CA ASN A 80 -5.81 -3.02 -17.82
C ASN A 80 -4.44 -3.36 -17.21
N PRO A 81 -4.05 -4.65 -17.10
CA PRO A 81 -2.71 -5.05 -16.66
C PRO A 81 -1.55 -4.40 -17.42
N LEU A 82 -1.76 -4.00 -18.67
CA LEU A 82 -0.77 -3.34 -19.53
C LEU A 82 -0.62 -1.84 -19.28
N LEU A 83 -1.66 -1.19 -18.73
CA LEU A 83 -1.58 0.21 -18.31
C LEU A 83 -0.93 0.26 -16.93
N LEU A 84 0.38 0.10 -16.90
CA LEU A 84 1.16 0.22 -15.68
C LEU A 84 1.18 1.69 -15.27
N VAL A 85 0.74 2.00 -14.05
CA VAL A 85 0.79 3.36 -13.49
C VAL A 85 1.42 3.32 -12.10
N ASP A 86 1.98 4.44 -11.67
CA ASP A 86 2.45 4.61 -10.29
C ASP A 86 1.30 5.22 -9.46
N LYS A 87 0.82 4.51 -8.42
CA LYS A 87 -0.21 5.00 -7.50
C LYS A 87 0.29 5.05 -6.06
N CYS A 88 -0.01 6.15 -5.37
CA CYS A 88 0.23 6.30 -3.94
C CYS A 88 -0.90 5.62 -3.15
N GLN A 89 -0.57 4.65 -2.30
CA GLN A 89 -1.57 3.93 -1.48
C GLN A 89 -2.12 4.80 -0.33
N ASP A 90 -1.39 5.83 0.11
CA ASP A 90 -1.78 6.66 1.24
C ASP A 90 -2.67 7.84 0.85
N CYS A 91 -2.25 8.62 -0.16
CA CYS A 91 -3.00 9.80 -0.60
C CYS A 91 -3.96 9.50 -1.75
N GLY A 92 -3.79 8.36 -2.44
CA GLY A 92 -4.60 7.97 -3.59
C GLY A 92 -4.25 8.66 -4.91
N GLY A 93 -3.20 9.49 -4.94
CA GLY A 93 -2.74 10.16 -6.15
C GLY A 93 -2.04 9.20 -7.12
N VAL A 94 -2.14 9.51 -8.40
CA VAL A 94 -1.66 8.65 -9.50
C VAL A 94 -0.74 9.46 -10.41
N TRP A 95 0.36 8.86 -10.80
CA TRP A 95 1.30 9.43 -11.76
C TRP A 95 1.26 8.61 -13.06
N LEU A 96 1.10 9.31 -14.17
CA LEU A 96 1.14 8.73 -15.52
C LEU A 96 2.28 9.36 -16.31
N ASP A 97 3.17 8.53 -16.83
CA ASP A 97 4.18 8.94 -17.81
C ASP A 97 3.52 9.23 -19.18
N PRO A 98 4.13 10.00 -20.10
CA PRO A 98 3.55 10.34 -21.40
C PRO A 98 3.06 9.12 -22.21
N ARG A 99 3.84 8.03 -22.18
CA ARG A 99 3.49 6.79 -22.88
C ARG A 99 2.27 6.08 -22.26
N GLU A 100 2.13 6.16 -20.95
CA GLU A 100 1.01 5.57 -20.21
C GLU A 100 -0.25 6.40 -20.47
N LEU A 101 -0.11 7.72 -20.54
CA LEU A 101 -1.18 8.64 -20.94
C LEU A 101 -1.66 8.37 -22.37
N ASP A 102 -0.76 8.12 -23.32
CA ASP A 102 -1.12 7.78 -24.69
C ASP A 102 -1.89 6.44 -24.76
N LEU A 103 -1.46 5.46 -23.96
CA LEU A 103 -2.18 4.19 -23.84
C LEU A 103 -3.57 4.40 -23.23
N LEU A 104 -3.67 5.22 -22.19
CA LEU A 104 -4.94 5.59 -21.56
C LEU A 104 -5.88 6.23 -22.57
N LYS A 105 -5.43 7.23 -23.32
CA LYS A 105 -6.25 7.90 -24.36
C LYS A 105 -6.77 6.93 -25.41
N LYS A 106 -5.93 5.99 -25.87
CA LYS A 106 -6.31 4.94 -26.82
C LYS A 106 -7.35 3.98 -26.23
N LEU A 107 -7.17 3.57 -24.98
CA LEU A 107 -8.10 2.65 -24.30
C LEU A 107 -9.47 3.29 -24.04
N LEU A 108 -9.51 4.60 -23.80
CA LEU A 108 -10.73 5.33 -23.49
C LEU A 108 -11.43 5.95 -24.71
N GLY A 109 -10.84 5.84 -25.90
CA GLY A 109 -11.38 6.49 -27.09
C GLY A 109 -11.45 8.02 -26.96
N LEU A 110 -10.62 8.63 -26.11
CA LEU A 110 -10.49 10.07 -25.97
C LEU A 110 -9.70 10.62 -27.18
N THR A 111 -10.30 10.55 -28.36
CA THR A 111 -9.84 11.31 -29.53
C THR A 111 -10.16 12.77 -29.24
N GLY A 112 -9.13 13.61 -29.15
CA GLY A 112 -9.22 15.02 -28.73
C GLY A 112 -10.07 15.90 -29.65
N GLY A 113 -11.38 15.74 -29.59
CA GLY A 113 -12.36 16.71 -30.06
C GLY A 113 -12.83 17.58 -28.90
N PRO A 114 -13.31 18.81 -29.18
CA PRO A 114 -13.88 19.70 -28.18
C PRO A 114 -15.17 19.09 -27.65
N SER A 115 -15.04 18.26 -26.63
CA SER A 115 -16.17 17.68 -25.92
C SER A 115 -16.59 18.73 -24.91
N ALA A 116 -17.83 19.21 -25.04
CA ALA A 116 -18.53 19.98 -24.02
C ALA A 116 -18.73 19.09 -22.77
N GLY A 117 -17.65 18.82 -22.06
CA GLY A 117 -17.61 18.12 -20.79
C GLY A 117 -17.67 19.15 -19.69
N GLN A 118 -18.60 18.96 -18.76
CA GLN A 118 -18.80 19.83 -17.60
C GLN A 118 -17.47 20.10 -16.88
N PRO A 119 -17.17 21.36 -16.49
CA PRO A 119 -15.94 21.68 -15.79
C PRO A 119 -15.82 20.81 -14.54
N VAL A 120 -14.87 19.88 -14.55
CA VAL A 120 -14.55 19.12 -13.34
C VAL A 120 -13.75 20.06 -12.47
N ALA A 121 -14.43 20.71 -11.53
CA ALA A 121 -13.74 21.46 -10.49
C ALA A 121 -12.81 20.49 -9.76
N ARG A 122 -11.56 20.92 -9.56
CA ARG A 122 -10.58 20.16 -8.76
C ARG A 122 -11.26 19.74 -7.45
N PRO A 123 -11.37 18.43 -7.16
CA PRO A 123 -11.81 17.97 -5.85
C PRO A 123 -10.95 18.68 -4.81
N ALA A 124 -11.58 19.33 -3.82
CA ALA A 124 -10.84 20.11 -2.83
C ALA A 124 -9.64 19.29 -2.33
N PRO A 125 -8.42 19.84 -2.32
CA PRO A 125 -7.22 19.10 -2.02
C PRO A 125 -7.48 18.36 -0.71
N ALA A 126 -7.50 17.02 -0.79
CA ALA A 126 -7.80 16.22 0.39
C ALA A 126 -6.88 16.72 1.52
N PRO A 127 -7.42 17.14 2.68
CA PRO A 127 -6.58 17.62 3.77
C PRO A 127 -5.52 16.55 3.99
N ALA A 128 -4.24 16.97 4.04
CA ALA A 128 -3.11 16.07 4.16
C ALA A 128 -3.46 15.05 5.23
N LEU A 129 -3.71 13.81 4.81
CA LEU A 129 -4.25 12.80 5.70
C LEU A 129 -3.24 12.72 6.85
N PRO A 130 -3.66 12.93 8.11
CA PRO A 130 -2.75 12.86 9.24
C PRO A 130 -1.98 11.56 9.12
N ALA A 131 -0.65 11.66 9.24
CA ALA A 131 0.25 10.54 9.03
C ALA A 131 -0.32 9.30 9.74
N ALA A 132 -0.60 8.25 8.96
CA ALA A 132 -1.09 6.99 9.51
C ALA A 132 -0.24 6.63 10.74
N PRO A 133 -0.86 6.32 11.89
CA PRO A 133 -0.12 6.07 13.11
C PRO A 133 0.93 4.99 12.85
N ALA A 134 2.17 5.27 13.24
CA ALA A 134 3.28 4.34 13.09
C ALA A 134 2.85 2.94 13.56
N PRO A 135 3.25 1.86 12.86
CA PRO A 135 2.89 0.51 13.25
C PRO A 135 3.35 0.30 14.70
N ARG A 136 2.40 0.28 15.64
CA ARG A 136 2.68 0.04 17.05
C ARG A 136 3.17 -1.39 17.17
N PHE A 137 4.49 -1.54 17.24
CA PHE A 137 5.12 -2.81 17.55
C PHE A 137 4.69 -3.22 18.95
N ARG A 138 3.69 -4.10 19.04
CA ARG A 138 3.36 -4.78 20.29
C ARG A 138 4.40 -5.89 20.49
N PRO A 139 5.26 -5.84 21.54
CA PRO A 139 6.31 -6.84 21.79
C PRO A 139 5.75 -8.19 22.28
N LEU A 140 4.42 -8.31 22.37
CA LEU A 140 3.70 -9.45 22.93
C LEU A 140 4.08 -10.83 22.35
N PRO A 141 4.32 -11.02 21.03
CA PRO A 141 4.55 -12.37 20.50
C PRO A 141 5.97 -12.90 20.81
N LEU A 142 6.97 -12.01 20.93
CA LEU A 142 8.35 -12.39 21.25
C LEU A 142 8.47 -12.80 22.73
N ALA A 143 7.78 -12.08 23.62
CA ALA A 143 7.75 -12.42 25.04
C ALA A 143 7.18 -13.82 25.28
N SER A 144 6.07 -14.20 24.60
CA SER A 144 5.46 -15.53 24.72
C SER A 144 6.36 -16.67 24.25
N ILE A 145 7.14 -16.46 23.18
CA ILE A 145 8.11 -17.44 22.67
C ILE A 145 9.25 -17.62 23.68
N ILE A 146 9.79 -16.52 24.22
CA ILE A 146 10.89 -16.55 25.19
C ILE A 146 10.45 -17.25 26.48
N LEU A 147 9.28 -16.89 27.03
CA LEU A 147 8.71 -17.53 28.23
C LEU A 147 8.44 -19.03 28.03
N GLY A 148 7.88 -19.43 26.88
CA GLY A 148 7.66 -20.84 26.55
C GLY A 148 8.98 -21.63 26.43
N SER A 149 10.00 -21.05 25.79
CA SER A 149 11.30 -21.70 25.62
C SER A 149 12.07 -21.86 26.93
N LEU A 150 12.10 -20.81 27.77
CA LEU A 150 12.73 -20.86 29.09
C LEU A 150 12.04 -21.86 30.02
N GLY A 151 10.70 -21.93 29.98
CA GLY A 151 9.93 -22.91 30.76
C GLY A 151 10.27 -24.35 30.39
N LEU A 152 10.38 -24.64 29.09
CA LEU A 152 10.71 -25.98 28.59
C LEU A 152 12.17 -26.37 28.91
N VAL A 153 13.12 -25.42 28.82
CA VAL A 153 14.52 -25.63 29.24
C VAL A 153 14.63 -25.87 30.74
N TYR A 154 13.91 -25.11 31.57
CA TYR A 154 13.87 -25.33 33.03
C TYR A 154 13.31 -26.71 33.38
N GLN A 155 12.27 -27.13 32.66
CA GLN A 155 11.64 -28.42 32.85
C GLN A 155 12.55 -29.60 32.47
N VAL A 156 13.31 -29.49 31.37
CA VAL A 156 14.35 -30.47 31.01
C VAL A 156 15.49 -30.48 32.03
N SER A 157 15.93 -29.30 32.50
CA SER A 157 17.02 -29.18 33.48
C SER A 157 16.66 -29.79 34.83
N THR A 158 15.43 -29.60 35.29
CA THR A 158 14.93 -30.23 36.53
C THR A 158 14.76 -31.74 36.38
N TYR A 159 14.29 -32.23 35.23
CA TYR A 159 14.18 -33.67 34.98
C TYR A 159 15.55 -34.37 34.96
N LEU A 160 16.56 -33.75 34.35
CA LEU A 160 17.92 -34.31 34.28
C LEU A 160 18.72 -34.14 35.59
N GLY A 161 18.39 -33.13 36.40
CA GLY A 161 19.11 -32.81 37.64
C GLY A 161 18.47 -33.34 38.93
N ALA A 162 17.26 -33.86 38.89
CA ALA A 162 16.56 -34.28 40.11
C ALA A 162 16.93 -35.71 40.55
N THR A 163 17.29 -35.85 41.82
CA THR A 163 17.49 -37.14 42.49
C THR A 163 16.16 -37.79 42.91
N GLU A 164 15.07 -37.02 42.98
CA GLU A 164 13.71 -37.51 43.21
C GLU A 164 12.77 -37.01 42.10
N GLN A 165 11.95 -37.91 41.55
CA GLN A 165 11.11 -37.60 40.39
C GLN A 165 9.99 -36.61 40.76
N PRO A 166 9.81 -35.51 40.00
CA PRO A 166 8.70 -34.59 40.21
C PRO A 166 7.35 -35.28 39.92
N SER A 167 6.26 -34.75 40.49
CA SER A 167 4.93 -35.30 40.26
C SER A 167 4.57 -35.29 38.76
N PHE A 168 4.28 -36.47 38.21
CA PHE A 168 4.03 -36.70 36.79
C PHE A 168 2.95 -35.75 36.22
N VAL A 169 1.90 -35.50 37.00
CA VAL A 169 0.79 -34.61 36.62
C VAL A 169 1.23 -33.15 36.53
N GLY A 170 2.02 -32.66 37.50
CA GLY A 170 2.50 -31.27 37.50
C GLY A 170 3.44 -31.00 36.34
N PHE A 171 4.29 -31.98 36.02
CA PHE A 171 5.19 -31.93 34.87
C PHE A 171 4.41 -31.79 33.56
N ILE A 172 3.44 -32.69 33.31
CA ILE A 172 2.63 -32.66 32.08
C ILE A 172 1.88 -31.35 31.91
N VAL A 173 1.26 -30.83 32.98
CA VAL A 173 0.50 -29.58 32.94
C VAL A 173 1.40 -28.40 32.54
N LEU A 174 2.60 -28.30 33.10
CA LEU A 174 3.53 -27.22 32.77
C LEU A 174 4.04 -27.32 31.33
N THR A 175 4.29 -28.52 30.83
CA THR A 175 4.73 -28.74 29.43
C THR A 175 3.66 -28.29 28.45
N VAL A 176 2.39 -28.64 28.70
CA VAL A 176 1.27 -28.24 27.86
C VAL A 176 1.13 -26.72 27.82
N ILE A 177 1.24 -26.05 28.98
CA ILE A 177 1.18 -24.57 29.05
C ILE A 177 2.31 -23.93 28.23
N CYS A 178 3.54 -24.43 28.34
CA CYS A 178 4.69 -23.90 27.59
C CYS A 178 4.52 -24.08 26.07
N LEU A 179 4.02 -25.23 25.63
CA LEU A 179 3.74 -25.51 24.21
C LEU A 179 2.63 -24.61 23.65
N LEU A 180 1.57 -24.36 24.43
CA LEU A 180 0.49 -23.45 24.05
C LEU A 180 1.00 -22.02 23.89
N LEU A 181 1.80 -21.52 24.83
CA LEU A 181 2.42 -20.18 24.75
C LEU A 181 3.36 -20.05 23.55
N PHE A 182 4.16 -21.07 23.27
CA PHE A 182 5.07 -21.10 22.13
C PHE A 182 4.32 -21.11 20.80
N SER A 183 3.34 -22.01 20.65
CA SER A 183 2.52 -22.14 19.45
C SER A 183 1.72 -20.85 19.16
N TYR A 184 1.14 -20.22 20.19
CA TYR A 184 0.44 -18.94 20.07
C TYR A 184 1.35 -17.80 19.60
N GLY A 185 2.57 -17.70 20.15
CA GLY A 185 3.57 -16.72 19.71
C GLY A 185 3.99 -16.91 18.25
N LEU A 186 4.17 -18.17 17.83
CA LEU A 186 4.55 -18.55 16.48
C LEU A 186 3.44 -18.22 15.46
N VAL A 187 2.19 -18.59 15.75
CA VAL A 187 1.03 -18.25 14.90
C VAL A 187 0.86 -16.73 14.79
N SER A 188 1.03 -16.00 15.88
CA SER A 188 0.94 -14.53 15.88
C SER A 188 2.05 -13.87 15.05
N LEU A 189 3.26 -14.44 15.02
CA LEU A 189 4.34 -13.98 14.13
C LEU A 189 4.05 -14.32 12.66
N LEU A 190 3.60 -15.54 12.37
CA LEU A 190 3.29 -15.96 11.00
C LEU A 190 2.14 -15.14 10.38
N GLN A 191 1.11 -14.82 11.17
CA GLN A 191 0.04 -13.92 10.74
C GLN A 191 0.51 -12.49 10.48
N LYS A 192 1.58 -12.04 11.17
CA LYS A 192 2.19 -10.72 10.95
C LYS A 192 3.13 -10.68 9.74
N VAL A 193 3.77 -11.80 9.41
CA VAL A 193 4.69 -11.93 8.28
C VAL A 193 3.96 -12.10 6.94
N SER A 194 2.72 -12.61 6.93
CA SER A 194 1.90 -12.69 5.72
C SER A 194 1.33 -11.32 5.35
N PRO A 195 1.89 -10.58 4.37
CA PRO A 195 1.35 -9.30 3.96
C PRO A 195 0.21 -9.59 2.98
N GLY A 196 -1.04 -9.48 3.44
CA GLY A 196 -2.20 -9.56 2.56
C GLY A 196 -2.87 -10.94 2.52
N GLY A 197 -3.50 -11.33 3.62
CA GLY A 197 -4.55 -12.34 3.65
C GLY A 197 -5.81 -11.72 4.24
N ARG A 198 -6.79 -11.42 3.38
CA ARG A 198 -8.15 -10.93 3.67
C ARG A 198 -8.65 -11.16 5.10
N ARG A 199 -9.15 -10.10 5.72
CA ARG A 199 -10.56 -9.96 6.12
C ARG A 199 -10.90 -8.50 6.25
#